data_AF-A0A1J9PQ33-F1
#
_entry.id   AF-A0A1J9PQ33-F1
#
_cell.length_a   1.000
_cell.length_b   1.000
_cell.length_c   1.000
_cell.angle_alpha   90.00
_cell.angle_beta   90.00
_cell.angle_gamma   90.00
#
_symmetry.space_group_name_H-M   'P 1'
#
loop_
_entity.id
_entity.type
_entity.pdbx_description
1 polymer ?
#
loop_
_entity_poly.entity_id
_entity_poly.type
_entity_poly.pdbx_seq_one_letter_code
_entity_poly.pdbx_strand_id
1 'polypeptide(L)'
;MVDYEARGGGGGGPRGGYNQRKRRYRDDDDFDRRQQRRRYEEPLAVTVRKQLATIAESAVRRVEDDVVQIAKTVSEHYEDEEVKNTFLRLVLQLIGEQPLKIPFVAATVLTANTMKPELAAEVLKKAGEIAQSHIEAGNWRDTKLVLRFLACLQGLFEGEGMFPLLEELFSRAVDLQTASSEDSLGLELVKVILFTIPYIMSSSASGFEAHASALLEKTDIIASTPH
;
A
#
# COMPACT_ATOMS: atom_id res chain seq x y z
N MET A 1 51.21 -39.05 -17.54
CA MET A 1 52.45 -39.03 -18.34
C MET A 1 52.14 -39.66 -19.70
N VAL A 2 52.36 -38.85 -20.74
CA VAL A 2 52.84 -39.19 -22.10
C VAL A 2 51.94 -40.03 -23.03
N ASP A 3 51.31 -39.29 -23.96
CA ASP A 3 51.18 -39.43 -25.42
C ASP A 3 51.69 -40.70 -26.14
N TYR A 4 51.06 -41.06 -27.28
CA TYR A 4 51.61 -40.79 -28.62
C TYR A 4 50.66 -41.22 -29.79
N GLU A 5 50.58 -40.30 -30.77
CA GLU A 5 50.42 -40.45 -32.24
C GLU A 5 49.15 -41.07 -32.87
N ALA A 6 48.39 -40.38 -33.75
CA ALA A 6 48.66 -39.68 -35.02
C ALA A 6 48.48 -40.55 -36.28
N ARG A 7 47.61 -40.08 -37.19
CA ARG A 7 47.55 -40.31 -38.65
C ARG A 7 46.37 -39.47 -39.18
N GLY A 8 46.46 -38.61 -40.18
CA GLY A 8 47.53 -38.14 -41.08
C GLY A 8 46.96 -36.93 -41.83
N GLY A 9 47.75 -35.86 -42.03
CA GLY A 9 48.32 -35.53 -43.35
C GLY A 9 47.38 -34.60 -44.15
N GLY A 10 47.77 -33.44 -44.66
CA GLY A 10 49.06 -32.78 -44.79
C GLY A 10 48.92 -31.63 -45.81
N GLY A 11 49.77 -30.62 -45.68
CA GLY A 11 50.02 -29.58 -46.69
C GLY A 11 49.09 -28.36 -46.58
N GLY A 12 49.57 -27.12 -46.49
CA GLY A 12 50.91 -26.61 -46.75
C GLY A 12 50.80 -25.16 -47.19
N GLY A 13 50.91 -24.24 -46.23
CA GLY A 13 51.64 -22.98 -46.42
C GLY A 13 50.92 -21.72 -46.92
N PRO A 14 51.56 -20.55 -46.73
CA PRO A 14 50.92 -19.25 -46.51
C PRO A 14 51.25 -18.21 -47.59
N ARG A 15 50.45 -17.15 -47.75
CA ARG A 15 50.92 -15.76 -48.04
C ARG A 15 49.76 -14.81 -48.36
N GLY A 16 49.95 -13.57 -47.95
CA GLY A 16 48.96 -12.50 -48.01
C GLY A 16 48.65 -11.98 -49.42
N GLY A 17 47.70 -11.04 -49.45
CA GLY A 17 47.31 -10.34 -50.67
C GLY A 17 46.27 -9.28 -50.36
N TYR A 18 46.71 -8.03 -50.29
CA TYR A 18 45.90 -6.83 -50.44
C TYR A 18 44.88 -7.00 -51.58
N ASN A 19 43.60 -6.65 -51.36
CA ASN A 19 42.75 -6.08 -52.40
C ASN A 19 41.51 -5.40 -51.81
N GLN A 20 41.64 -4.08 -51.61
CA GLN A 20 40.51 -3.16 -51.70
C GLN A 20 40.00 -3.11 -53.14
N ARG A 21 38.70 -2.83 -53.28
CA ARG A 21 37.96 -2.40 -54.48
C ARG A 21 37.41 -3.52 -55.38
N LYS A 22 36.13 -3.83 -55.18
CA LYS A 22 35.11 -3.48 -56.18
C LYS A 22 33.73 -3.43 -55.54
N ARG A 23 33.22 -2.20 -55.40
CA ARG A 23 31.80 -1.87 -55.26
C ARG A 23 31.05 -2.61 -56.37
N ARG A 24 30.11 -3.49 -56.00
CA ARG A 24 29.00 -3.86 -56.87
C ARG A 24 27.78 -3.14 -56.32
N TYR A 25 27.25 -2.27 -57.16
CA TYR A 25 25.94 -1.66 -57.03
C TYR A 25 24.93 -2.75 -56.63
N ARG A 26 24.38 -2.63 -55.44
CA ARG A 26 23.10 -3.24 -55.08
C ARG A 26 22.13 -2.07 -54.98
N ASP A 27 21.57 -1.73 -56.13
CA ASP A 27 20.23 -1.16 -56.15
C ASP A 27 19.29 -2.21 -55.56
N ASP A 28 18.25 -1.71 -54.88
CA ASP A 28 17.17 -2.42 -54.20
C ASP A 28 17.40 -2.79 -52.72
N ASP A 29 16.44 -2.31 -51.92
CA ASP A 29 16.12 -2.62 -50.53
C ASP A 29 16.84 -1.83 -49.41
N ASP A 30 16.54 -0.53 -49.30
CA ASP A 30 16.68 0.23 -48.04
C ASP A 30 15.30 0.62 -47.47
N PHE A 31 14.37 -0.33 -47.49
CA PHE A 31 13.10 -0.30 -46.75
C PHE A 31 13.26 -0.75 -45.30
N ASP A 32 14.47 -0.82 -44.74
CA ASP A 32 14.69 -1.11 -43.32
C ASP A 32 14.52 0.14 -42.44
N ARG A 33 13.44 0.89 -42.68
CA ARG A 33 12.79 1.61 -41.58
C ARG A 33 12.12 0.57 -40.70
N ARG A 34 12.92 -0.13 -39.88
CA ARG A 34 12.39 -0.81 -38.69
C ARG A 34 11.47 0.21 -38.02
N GLN A 35 10.16 -0.03 -38.09
CA GLN A 35 9.20 0.73 -37.31
C GLN A 35 9.68 0.56 -35.87
N GLN A 36 10.28 1.61 -35.32
CA GLN A 36 10.52 1.71 -33.88
C GLN A 36 9.16 1.41 -33.27
N ARG A 37 9.02 0.24 -32.65
CA ARG A 37 7.81 -0.11 -31.90
C ARG A 37 7.52 1.10 -31.05
N ARG A 38 6.38 1.76 -31.30
CA ARG A 38 5.92 2.86 -30.43
C ARG A 38 6.01 2.30 -29.02
N ARG A 39 6.87 2.91 -28.19
CA ARG A 39 7.03 2.52 -26.79
C ARG A 39 5.63 2.66 -26.19
N TYR A 40 5.00 1.54 -25.87
CA TYR A 40 3.70 1.56 -25.21
C TYR A 40 3.96 2.15 -23.82
N GLU A 41 3.50 3.38 -23.60
CA GLU A 41 3.46 3.98 -22.27
C GLU A 41 2.20 3.47 -21.58
N GLU A 42 2.40 2.71 -20.50
CA GLU A 42 1.30 2.20 -19.72
C GLU A 42 0.55 3.37 -19.06
N PRO A 43 -0.81 3.37 -19.07
CA PRO A 43 -1.56 4.45 -18.44
C PRO A 43 -1.15 4.65 -16.98
N LEU A 44 -1.05 5.90 -16.54
CA LEU A 44 -0.60 6.25 -15.20
C LEU A 44 -1.45 5.59 -14.11
N ALA A 45 -2.78 5.52 -14.31
CA ALA A 45 -3.69 4.83 -13.39
C ALA A 45 -3.34 3.34 -13.22
N VAL A 46 -2.88 2.66 -14.28
CA VAL A 46 -2.47 1.24 -14.20
C VAL A 46 -1.13 1.12 -13.48
N THR A 47 -0.21 2.06 -13.70
CA THR A 47 1.07 2.12 -12.99
C THR A 47 0.86 2.34 -11.49
N VAL A 48 0.04 3.32 -11.10
CA VAL A 48 -0.32 3.59 -9.70
C VAL A 48 -0.98 2.36 -9.07
N ARG A 49 -1.90 1.71 -9.80
CA ARG A 49 -2.54 0.48 -9.33
C ARG A 49 -1.51 -0.62 -9.03
N LYS A 50 -0.59 -0.88 -9.96
CA LYS A 50 0.44 -1.91 -9.78
C LYS A 50 1.34 -1.57 -8.60
N GLN A 51 1.86 -0.34 -8.54
CA GLN A 51 2.78 0.08 -7.50
C GLN A 51 2.15 0.01 -6.10
N LEU A 52 0.93 0.53 -5.95
CA LEU A 52 0.22 0.50 -4.68
C LEU A 52 -0.20 -0.93 -4.29
N ALA A 53 -0.62 -1.76 -5.25
CA ALA A 53 -0.96 -3.15 -4.98
C ALA A 53 0.25 -3.99 -4.54
N THR A 54 1.45 -3.73 -5.09
CA THR A 54 2.69 -4.46 -4.75
C THR A 54 3.55 -3.74 -3.70
N ILE A 55 2.98 -2.76 -2.99
CA ILE A 55 3.73 -2.00 -1.99
C ILE A 55 4.29 -2.93 -0.90
N ALA A 56 5.54 -2.70 -0.51
CA ALA A 56 6.29 -3.50 0.46
C ALA A 56 6.55 -4.98 0.06
N GLU A 57 6.35 -5.36 -1.20
CA GLU A 57 6.66 -6.73 -1.68
C GLU A 57 8.05 -6.84 -2.35
N SER A 58 8.65 -5.70 -2.69
CA SER A 58 9.95 -5.66 -3.36
C SER A 58 11.09 -6.01 -2.40
N ALA A 59 11.86 -7.05 -2.72
CA ALA A 59 13.05 -7.42 -1.95
C ALA A 59 14.27 -6.50 -2.17
N VAL A 60 14.23 -5.67 -3.22
CA VAL A 60 15.38 -4.84 -3.66
C VAL A 60 15.16 -3.36 -3.38
N ARG A 61 13.91 -2.89 -3.42
CA ARG A 61 13.58 -1.48 -3.23
C ARG A 61 13.19 -1.22 -1.79
N ARG A 62 13.56 -0.05 -1.29
CA ARG A 62 13.11 0.44 0.01
C ARG A 62 11.63 0.80 -0.07
N VAL A 63 10.90 0.50 0.98
CA VAL A 63 9.45 0.73 1.01
C VAL A 63 9.14 2.23 1.00
N GLU A 64 10.01 3.02 1.63
CA GLU A 64 9.93 4.47 1.69
C GLU A 64 10.00 5.11 0.29
N ASP A 65 10.85 4.57 -0.59
CA ASP A 65 10.98 5.06 -1.96
C ASP A 65 9.68 4.80 -2.75
N ASP A 66 9.08 3.62 -2.59
CA ASP A 66 7.81 3.28 -3.23
C ASP A 66 6.66 4.16 -2.70
N VAL A 67 6.59 4.39 -1.38
CA VAL A 67 5.63 5.30 -0.73
C VAL A 67 5.72 6.71 -1.32
N VAL A 68 6.92 7.28 -1.36
CA VAL A 68 7.15 8.64 -1.89
C VAL A 68 6.83 8.71 -3.37
N GLN A 69 7.22 7.71 -4.15
CA GLN A 69 6.96 7.67 -5.59
C GLN A 69 5.46 7.63 -5.91
N ILE A 70 4.70 6.76 -5.21
CA ILE A 70 3.26 6.66 -5.40
C ILE A 70 2.59 7.98 -5.00
N ALA A 71 2.91 8.49 -3.81
CA ALA A 71 2.36 9.75 -3.31
C ALA A 71 2.61 10.91 -4.28
N LYS A 72 3.83 11.05 -4.79
CA LYS A 72 4.19 12.08 -5.77
C LYS A 72 3.39 11.94 -7.07
N THR A 73 3.32 10.73 -7.61
CA THR A 73 2.61 10.46 -8.87
C THR A 73 1.13 10.83 -8.76
N VAL A 74 0.45 10.43 -7.68
CA VAL A 74 -0.97 10.73 -7.48
C VAL A 74 -1.20 12.21 -7.20
N SER A 75 -0.34 12.87 -6.41
CA SER A 75 -0.47 14.29 -6.11
C SER A 75 -0.23 15.19 -7.33
N GLU A 76 0.75 14.87 -8.18
CA GLU A 76 1.02 15.63 -9.42
C GLU A 76 -0.10 15.49 -10.45
N HIS A 77 -0.81 14.35 -10.44
CA HIS A 77 -1.90 14.04 -11.37
C HIS A 77 -3.27 14.01 -10.66
N TYR A 78 -3.44 14.82 -9.61
CA TYR A 78 -4.67 14.85 -8.83
C TYR A 78 -5.91 15.25 -9.65
N GLU A 79 -5.73 16.12 -10.65
CA GLU A 79 -6.78 16.55 -11.58
C GLU A 79 -7.20 15.45 -12.57
N ASP A 80 -6.39 14.39 -12.71
CA ASP A 80 -6.76 13.21 -13.48
C ASP A 80 -7.68 12.33 -12.63
N GLU A 81 -8.98 12.41 -12.92
CA GLU A 81 -10.02 11.62 -12.25
C GLU A 81 -9.76 10.11 -12.32
N GLU A 82 -9.14 9.59 -13.38
CA GLU A 82 -8.86 8.15 -13.48
C GLU A 82 -7.79 7.73 -12.47
N VAL A 83 -6.73 8.52 -12.35
CA VAL A 83 -5.63 8.29 -11.40
C VAL A 83 -6.13 8.45 -9.97
N LYS A 84 -6.82 9.56 -9.68
CA LYS A 84 -7.40 9.85 -8.36
C LYS A 84 -8.37 8.75 -7.92
N ASN A 85 -9.35 8.41 -8.76
CA ASN A 85 -10.34 7.39 -8.39
C ASN A 85 -9.73 6.00 -8.27
N THR A 86 -8.71 5.68 -9.07
CA THR A 86 -7.98 4.42 -8.92
C THR A 86 -7.24 4.35 -7.60
N PHE A 87 -6.56 5.42 -7.20
CA PHE A 87 -5.87 5.50 -5.90
C PHE A 87 -6.86 5.38 -4.75
N LEU A 88 -7.91 6.20 -4.72
CA LEU A 88 -8.93 6.20 -3.66
C LEU A 88 -9.57 4.82 -3.49
N ARG A 89 -10.00 4.20 -4.60
CA ARG A 89 -10.62 2.87 -4.55
C ARG A 89 -9.65 1.81 -4.05
N LEU A 90 -8.40 1.84 -4.54
CA LEU A 90 -7.42 0.81 -4.20
C LEU A 90 -6.95 0.92 -2.74
N VAL A 91 -6.77 2.13 -2.21
CA VAL A 91 -6.50 2.35 -0.77
C VAL A 91 -7.55 1.64 0.07
N LEU A 92 -8.83 1.92 -0.19
CA LEU A 92 -9.96 1.38 0.58
C LEU A 92 -10.09 -0.14 0.42
N GLN A 93 -9.88 -0.66 -0.78
CA GLN A 93 -9.89 -2.10 -1.05
C GLN A 93 -8.74 -2.83 -0.33
N LEU A 94 -7.52 -2.27 -0.34
CA LEU A 94 -6.36 -2.89 0.30
C LEU A 94 -6.50 -2.99 1.82
N ILE A 95 -7.15 -2.01 2.46
CA ILE A 95 -7.36 -2.03 3.92
C ILE A 95 -8.23 -3.23 4.32
N GLY A 96 -9.28 -3.53 3.55
CA GLY A 96 -10.17 -4.67 3.80
C GLY A 96 -9.56 -6.03 3.44
N GLU A 97 -8.90 -6.11 2.28
CA GLU A 97 -8.39 -7.38 1.76
C GLU A 97 -7.00 -7.77 2.32
N GLN A 98 -6.15 -6.79 2.63
CA GLN A 98 -4.74 -7.00 2.98
C GLN A 98 -4.35 -6.19 4.23
N PRO A 99 -4.78 -6.61 5.43
CA PRO A 99 -4.57 -5.85 6.66
C PRO A 99 -3.09 -5.59 7.02
N LEU A 100 -2.17 -6.44 6.54
CA LEU A 100 -0.73 -6.25 6.75
C LEU A 100 -0.16 -5.05 5.99
N LYS A 101 -0.86 -4.58 4.95
CA LYS A 101 -0.45 -3.41 4.16
C LYS A 101 -0.98 -2.09 4.69
N ILE A 102 -1.86 -2.11 5.69
CA ILE A 102 -2.47 -0.89 6.27
C ILE A 102 -1.42 0.18 6.61
N PRO A 103 -0.31 -0.11 7.32
CA PRO A 103 0.67 0.92 7.66
C PRO A 103 1.34 1.56 6.44
N PHE A 104 1.65 0.78 5.39
CA PHE A 104 2.30 1.29 4.18
C PHE A 104 1.34 2.12 3.31
N VAL A 105 0.08 1.70 3.23
CA VAL A 105 -0.97 2.46 2.57
C VAL A 105 -1.21 3.77 3.31
N ALA A 106 -1.30 3.75 4.65
CA ALA A 106 -1.43 4.95 5.45
C ALA A 106 -0.23 5.90 5.30
N ALA A 107 1.00 5.38 5.29
CA ALA A 107 2.20 6.17 5.03
C ALA A 107 2.16 6.87 3.66
N THR A 108 1.62 6.21 2.63
CA THR A 108 1.40 6.80 1.30
C THR A 108 0.41 7.96 1.36
N VAL A 109 -0.69 7.80 2.09
CA VAL A 109 -1.69 8.87 2.28
C VAL A 109 -1.12 10.04 3.07
N LEU A 110 -0.38 9.79 4.17
CA LEU A 110 0.29 10.82 4.97
C LEU A 110 1.32 11.59 4.12
N THR A 111 2.10 10.88 3.31
CA THR A 111 3.08 11.51 2.42
C THR A 111 2.38 12.34 1.35
N ALA A 112 1.30 11.83 0.75
CA ALA A 112 0.52 12.57 -0.24
C ALA A 112 -0.13 13.83 0.37
N ASN A 113 -0.58 13.77 1.63
CA ASN A 113 -1.13 14.92 2.36
C ASN A 113 -0.16 16.11 2.39
N THR A 114 1.15 15.87 2.50
CA THR A 114 2.16 16.95 2.50
C THR A 114 2.27 17.69 1.16
N MET A 115 1.82 17.06 0.06
CA MET A 115 1.88 17.63 -1.29
C MET A 115 0.51 18.15 -1.75
N LYS A 116 -0.57 17.41 -1.43
CA LYS A 116 -1.95 17.68 -1.81
C LYS A 116 -2.91 17.23 -0.69
N PRO A 117 -3.19 18.08 0.31
CA PRO A 117 -4.05 17.75 1.45
C PRO A 117 -5.47 17.32 1.07
N GLU A 118 -6.00 17.85 -0.03
CA GLU A 118 -7.34 17.54 -0.53
C GLU A 118 -7.52 16.07 -0.86
N LEU A 119 -6.46 15.41 -1.34
CA LEU A 119 -6.47 13.97 -1.61
C LEU A 119 -6.65 13.16 -0.31
N ALA A 120 -5.94 13.54 0.76
CA ALA A 120 -6.06 12.87 2.05
C ALA A 120 -7.44 13.12 2.68
N ALA A 121 -8.00 14.33 2.54
CA ALA A 121 -9.36 14.64 2.96
C ALA A 121 -10.40 13.76 2.25
N GLU A 122 -10.25 13.53 0.94
CA GLU A 122 -11.12 12.61 0.19
C GLU A 122 -10.99 11.15 0.66
N VAL A 123 -9.78 10.68 0.97
CA VAL A 123 -9.54 9.34 1.55
C VAL A 123 -10.24 9.23 2.90
N LEU A 124 -10.07 10.21 3.79
CA LEU A 124 -10.68 10.22 5.12
C LEU A 124 -12.21 10.22 5.04
N LYS A 125 -12.78 11.05 4.15
CA LYS A 125 -14.23 11.09 3.93
C LYS A 125 -14.77 9.72 3.50
N LYS A 126 -14.19 9.11 2.48
CA LYS A 126 -14.63 7.79 1.99
C LYS A 126 -14.39 6.68 3.02
N ALA A 127 -13.29 6.72 3.76
CA ALA A 127 -13.04 5.77 4.85
C ALA A 127 -14.09 5.89 5.97
N GLY A 128 -14.50 7.12 6.32
CA GLY A 128 -15.59 7.36 7.27
C GLY A 128 -16.94 6.83 6.78
N GLU A 129 -17.29 7.08 5.52
CA GLU A 129 -18.51 6.54 4.89
C GLU A 129 -18.53 5.00 4.91
N ILE A 130 -17.38 4.36 4.62
CA ILE A 130 -17.24 2.90 4.67
C ILE A 130 -17.32 2.38 6.11
N ALA A 131 -16.67 3.04 7.07
CA ALA A 131 -16.76 2.68 8.49
C ALA A 131 -18.22 2.70 8.97
N GLN A 132 -18.95 3.78 8.66
CA GLN A 132 -20.36 3.92 8.99
C GLN A 132 -21.19 2.78 8.38
N SER A 133 -21.00 2.49 7.09
CA SER A 133 -21.71 1.41 6.41
C SER A 133 -21.45 0.04 7.05
N HIS A 134 -20.21 -0.25 7.46
CA HIS A 134 -19.89 -1.50 8.16
C HIS A 134 -20.51 -1.57 9.55
N ILE A 135 -20.56 -0.46 10.29
CA ILE A 135 -21.22 -0.39 11.61
C ILE A 135 -22.72 -0.66 11.46
N GLU A 136 -23.39 -0.01 10.52
CA GLU A 136 -24.83 -0.19 10.26
C GLU A 136 -25.16 -1.62 9.84
N ALA A 137 -24.26 -2.26 9.08
CA ALA A 137 -24.41 -3.65 8.66
C ALA A 137 -24.02 -4.67 9.75
N GLY A 138 -23.47 -4.24 10.88
CA GLY A 138 -22.94 -5.13 11.92
C GLY A 138 -21.67 -5.89 11.52
N ASN A 139 -20.93 -5.40 10.52
CA ASN A 139 -19.70 -6.01 10.00
C ASN A 139 -18.47 -5.60 10.81
N TRP A 140 -18.39 -6.04 12.08
CA TRP A 140 -17.35 -5.63 13.03
C TRP A 140 -15.92 -5.96 12.60
N ARG A 141 -15.76 -7.03 11.82
CA ARG A 141 -14.46 -7.38 11.22
C ARG A 141 -13.94 -6.24 10.36
N ASP A 142 -14.78 -5.69 9.48
CA ASP A 142 -14.37 -4.67 8.52
C ASP A 142 -14.30 -3.30 9.18
N THR A 143 -15.23 -2.99 10.11
CA THR A 143 -15.13 -1.82 10.99
C THR A 143 -13.76 -1.75 11.67
N LYS A 144 -13.30 -2.87 12.26
CA LYS A 144 -11.97 -2.96 12.86
C LYS A 144 -10.84 -2.62 11.87
N LEU A 145 -10.90 -3.12 10.64
CA LEU A 145 -9.85 -2.86 9.65
C LEU A 145 -9.80 -1.40 9.24
N VAL A 146 -10.96 -0.77 9.03
CA VAL A 146 -11.05 0.65 8.72
C VAL A 146 -10.56 1.50 9.89
N LEU A 147 -10.93 1.17 11.13
CA LEU A 147 -10.44 1.89 12.32
C LEU A 147 -8.94 1.78 12.51
N ARG A 148 -8.32 0.61 12.23
CA ARG A 148 -6.85 0.47 12.22
C ARG A 148 -6.19 1.37 11.19
N PHE A 149 -6.79 1.50 10.01
CA PHE A 149 -6.29 2.41 8.99
C PHE A 149 -6.40 3.87 9.43
N LEU A 150 -7.56 4.29 9.95
CA LEU A 150 -7.74 5.64 10.49
C LEU A 150 -6.78 5.91 11.65
N ALA A 151 -6.52 4.93 12.51
CA ALA A 151 -5.53 5.02 13.58
C ALA A 151 -4.09 5.27 13.07
N CYS A 152 -3.68 4.66 11.95
CA CYS A 152 -2.40 5.00 11.31
C CYS A 152 -2.36 6.45 10.82
N LEU A 153 -3.51 7.04 10.52
CA LEU A 153 -3.66 8.44 10.10
C LEU A 153 -3.87 9.39 11.28
N GLN A 154 -3.61 8.98 12.52
CA GLN A 154 -3.81 9.80 13.72
C GLN A 154 -3.20 11.21 13.60
N GLY A 155 -2.04 11.34 12.95
CA GLY A 155 -1.38 12.63 12.74
C GLY A 155 -2.11 13.61 11.83
N LEU A 156 -3.19 13.19 11.15
CA LEU A 156 -4.06 14.07 10.37
C LEU A 156 -5.22 14.64 11.20
N PHE A 157 -5.52 14.07 12.36
CA PHE A 157 -6.62 14.54 13.21
C PHE A 157 -6.15 15.58 14.21
N GLU A 158 -7.04 16.52 14.53
CA GLU A 158 -6.82 17.52 15.57
C GLU A 158 -7.25 17.01 16.95
N GLY A 159 -6.70 17.60 18.00
CA GLY A 159 -7.07 17.29 19.39
C GLY A 159 -6.74 15.86 19.79
N GLU A 160 -7.74 15.15 20.31
CA GLU A 160 -7.61 13.76 20.80
C GLU A 160 -7.66 12.71 19.67
N GLY A 161 -7.86 13.14 18.43
CA GLY A 161 -7.90 12.28 17.24
C GLY A 161 -8.95 11.16 17.34
N MET A 162 -8.51 9.90 17.25
CA MET A 162 -9.41 8.74 17.27
C MET A 162 -9.96 8.38 18.66
N PHE A 163 -9.41 8.90 19.76
CA PHE A 163 -9.80 8.49 21.12
C PHE A 163 -11.27 8.75 21.48
N PRO A 164 -11.89 9.89 21.15
CA PRO A 164 -13.30 10.12 21.42
C PRO A 164 -14.21 9.05 20.80
N LEU A 165 -13.89 8.59 19.59
CA LEU A 165 -14.62 7.49 18.94
C LEU A 165 -14.43 6.17 19.68
N LEU A 166 -13.21 5.87 20.13
CA LEU A 166 -12.94 4.64 20.89
C LEU A 166 -13.62 4.65 22.26
N GLU A 167 -13.70 5.81 22.91
CA GLU A 167 -14.43 6.01 24.18
C GLU A 167 -15.95 5.84 23.97
N GLU A 168 -16.51 6.33 22.87
CA GLU A 168 -17.91 6.09 22.55
C GLU A 168 -18.20 4.60 22.32
N LEU A 169 -17.33 3.91 21.55
CA LEU A 169 -17.44 2.45 21.37
C LEU A 169 -17.35 1.70 22.71
N PHE A 170 -16.49 2.15 23.62
CA PHE A 170 -16.36 1.57 24.95
C PHE A 170 -17.64 1.79 25.77
N SER A 171 -18.19 3.01 25.78
CA SER A 171 -19.46 3.30 26.46
C SER A 171 -20.57 2.40 25.97
N ARG A 172 -20.66 2.18 24.64
CA ARG A 172 -21.65 1.25 24.06
C ARG A 172 -21.40 -0.20 24.49
N ALA A 173 -20.14 -0.63 24.57
CA ALA A 173 -19.81 -1.95 25.06
C ALA A 173 -20.25 -2.16 26.52
N VAL A 174 -20.05 -1.17 27.38
CA VAL A 174 -20.50 -1.19 28.79
C VAL A 174 -22.03 -1.30 28.88
N ASP A 175 -22.74 -0.49 28.09
CA ASP A 175 -24.22 -0.49 28.09
C ASP A 175 -24.76 -1.87 27.69
N LEU A 176 -24.18 -2.47 26.63
CA LEU A 176 -24.56 -3.79 26.14
C LEU A 176 -24.27 -4.89 27.18
N GLN A 177 -23.09 -4.87 27.78
CA GLN A 177 -22.70 -5.84 28.80
C GLN A 177 -23.56 -5.73 30.07
N THR A 178 -24.00 -4.53 30.42
CA THR A 178 -24.88 -4.27 31.57
C THR A 178 -26.32 -4.72 31.29
N ALA A 179 -26.79 -4.54 30.05
CA ALA A 179 -28.12 -4.95 29.63
C ALA A 179 -28.23 -6.49 29.47
N SER A 180 -27.16 -7.15 29.00
CA SER A 180 -27.11 -8.59 28.83
C SER A 180 -25.67 -9.10 28.94
N SER A 181 -25.36 -9.84 30.00
CA SER A 181 -24.02 -10.38 30.24
C SER A 181 -23.58 -11.45 29.22
N GLU A 182 -24.53 -12.03 28.48
CA GLU A 182 -24.25 -12.99 27.40
C GLU A 182 -24.01 -12.31 26.03
N ASP A 183 -24.03 -10.98 25.97
CA ASP A 183 -23.90 -10.26 24.70
C ASP A 183 -22.45 -10.25 24.18
N SER A 184 -22.21 -11.12 23.20
CA SER A 184 -20.94 -11.18 22.47
C SER A 184 -20.53 -9.87 21.79
N LEU A 185 -21.49 -8.97 21.52
CA LEU A 185 -21.21 -7.71 20.83
C LEU A 185 -20.36 -6.76 21.69
N GLY A 186 -20.65 -6.66 22.99
CA GLY A 186 -19.86 -5.83 23.91
C GLY A 186 -18.37 -6.22 23.88
N LEU A 187 -18.10 -7.52 23.88
CA LEU A 187 -16.73 -8.05 23.77
C LEU A 187 -16.09 -7.80 22.41
N GLU A 188 -16.83 -7.90 21.31
CA GLU A 188 -16.31 -7.57 19.99
C GLU A 188 -15.93 -6.09 19.89
N LEU A 189 -16.72 -5.18 20.46
CA LEU A 189 -16.37 -3.75 20.52
C LEU A 189 -15.10 -3.50 21.33
N VAL A 190 -14.94 -4.17 22.47
CA VAL A 190 -13.70 -4.10 23.27
C VAL A 190 -12.50 -4.62 22.45
N LYS A 191 -12.64 -5.73 21.72
CA LYS A 191 -11.58 -6.23 20.83
C LYS A 191 -11.22 -5.21 19.75
N VAL A 192 -12.21 -4.57 19.13
CA VAL A 192 -11.99 -3.53 18.12
C VAL A 192 -11.11 -2.41 18.69
N ILE A 193 -11.42 -1.93 19.90
CA ILE A 193 -10.65 -0.90 20.60
C ILE A 193 -9.20 -1.37 20.85
N LEU A 194 -9.03 -2.52 21.50
CA LEU A 194 -7.72 -3.08 21.84
C LEU A 194 -6.84 -3.29 20.61
N PHE A 195 -7.42 -3.70 19.49
CA PHE A 195 -6.70 -3.87 18.24
C PHE A 195 -6.40 -2.58 17.48
N THR A 196 -7.02 -1.46 17.85
CA THR A 196 -6.81 -0.16 17.20
C THR A 196 -5.72 0.64 17.92
N ILE A 197 -5.61 0.54 19.25
CA ILE A 197 -4.62 1.25 20.07
C ILE A 197 -3.17 1.07 19.56
N PRO A 198 -2.67 -0.15 19.24
CA PRO A 198 -1.31 -0.32 18.75
C PRO A 198 -1.02 0.47 17.47
N TYR A 199 -2.02 0.63 16.60
CA TYR A 199 -1.86 1.39 15.36
C TYR A 199 -1.79 2.90 15.62
N ILE A 200 -2.56 3.42 16.58
CA ILE A 200 -2.46 4.81 17.04
C ILE A 200 -1.06 5.06 17.62
N MET A 201 -0.57 4.16 18.47
CA MET A 201 0.76 4.28 19.08
C MET A 201 1.92 4.17 18.09
N SER A 202 1.71 3.45 16.98
CA SER A 202 2.68 3.35 15.88
C SER A 202 2.61 4.49 14.87
N SER A 203 1.60 5.37 15.00
CA SER A 203 1.40 6.48 14.07
C SER A 203 2.48 7.55 14.25
N SER A 204 2.50 8.54 13.35
CA SER A 204 3.39 9.70 13.46
C SER A 204 3.01 10.67 14.58
N ALA A 205 1.90 10.45 15.30
CA ALA A 205 1.40 11.36 16.31
C ALA A 205 1.89 10.97 17.71
N SER A 206 2.35 11.94 18.50
CA SER A 206 2.94 11.74 19.85
C SER A 206 2.06 12.33 20.95
N GLY A 207 2.21 11.85 22.19
CA GLY A 207 1.51 12.41 23.36
C GLY A 207 0.17 11.73 23.68
N PHE A 208 -0.07 10.56 23.09
CA PHE A 208 -1.30 9.78 23.27
C PHE A 208 -1.14 8.63 24.27
N GLU A 209 0.02 8.47 24.90
CA GLU A 209 0.34 7.39 25.84
C GLU A 209 -0.61 7.36 27.04
N ALA A 210 -0.97 8.53 27.56
CA ALA A 210 -1.88 8.66 28.69
C ALA A 210 -3.31 8.25 28.31
N HIS A 211 -3.78 8.67 27.13
CA HIS A 211 -5.10 8.30 26.61
C HIS A 211 -5.18 6.79 26.32
N ALA A 212 -4.12 6.23 25.72
CA ALA A 212 -4.00 4.79 25.49
C ALA A 212 -4.03 4.00 26.80
N SER A 213 -3.24 4.42 27.79
CA SER A 213 -3.21 3.77 29.11
C SER A 213 -4.57 3.82 29.81
N ALA A 214 -5.22 4.99 29.84
CA ALA A 214 -6.53 5.16 30.45
C ALA A 214 -7.60 4.27 29.80
N LEU A 215 -7.59 4.17 28.47
CA LEU A 215 -8.54 3.33 27.75
C LEU A 215 -8.25 1.83 27.95
N LEU A 216 -6.97 1.42 28.01
CA LEU A 216 -6.59 0.04 28.33
C LEU A 216 -7.09 -0.36 29.72
N GLU A 217 -6.90 0.48 30.74
CA GLU A 217 -7.39 0.26 32.11
C GLU A 217 -8.91 0.09 32.14
N LYS A 218 -9.65 0.94 31.42
CA LYS A 218 -11.12 0.83 31.29
C LYS A 218 -11.54 -0.50 30.65
N THR A 219 -10.86 -0.91 29.58
CA THR A 219 -11.19 -2.16 28.87
C THR A 219 -10.85 -3.42 29.66
N ASP A 220 -9.89 -3.35 30.58
CA ASP A 220 -9.49 -4.49 31.42
C ASP A 220 -10.65 -4.97 32.32
N ILE A 221 -11.50 -4.06 32.79
CA ILE A 221 -12.67 -4.38 33.62
C ILE A 221 -13.61 -5.36 32.89
N ILE A 222 -13.85 -5.13 31.59
CA ILE A 222 -14.74 -5.98 30.78
C ILE A 222 -14.00 -7.24 30.33
N ALA A 223 -12.72 -7.11 29.96
CA ALA A 223 -11.91 -8.21 29.44
C ALA A 223 -11.54 -9.27 30.49
N SER A 224 -11.45 -8.88 31.77
CA SER A 224 -11.11 -9.77 32.89
C SER A 224 -12.30 -10.53 33.49
N THR A 225 -13.53 -10.17 33.09
CA THR A 225 -14.74 -10.88 33.53
C THR A 225 -14.77 -12.26 32.86
N PRO A 226 -15.01 -13.37 33.59
CA PRO A 226 -15.11 -14.70 32.99
C PRO A 226 -16.39 -14.80 32.14
N HIS A 227 -16.22 -15.18 30.87
CA HIS A 227 -17.27 -15.36 29.85
C HIS A 227 -17.32 -16.80 29.37
#